data_AF-A0A4V5TTH9-F1
#
_entry.id   AF-A0A4V5TTH9-F1
#
_cell.length_a   1.000
_cell.length_b   1.000
_cell.length_c   1.000
_cell.angle_alpha   90.00
_cell.angle_beta   90.00
_cell.angle_gamma   90.00
#
_symmetry.space_group_name_H-M   'P 1'
#
loop_
_entity.id
_entity.type
_entity.pdbx_description
1 polymer ?
#
loop_
_entity_poly.entity_id
_entity_poly.type
_entity_poly.pdbx_seq_one_letter_code
_entity_poly.pdbx_strand_id
1 'polypeptide(L)'
;VLSTTIILMALSTLFIALLPTYEQIGVWAPILLLVARMIQGFSTGGEYSGAMVYIAESSPDKKRGILGSGLEIGTLSGYIAASVIVTILTLLLTDEQMLSWGWRIPFLIAAPIGLVGLYLRRHLDESPIFEEMEKAQEESEDNEQFSFMDILKYHKK
;
A
#
# COMPACT_ATOMS: atom_id res chain seq x y z
N VAL A 1 7.44 -6.92 4.12
CA VAL A 1 7.32 -6.00 2.94
C VAL A 1 5.96 -5.31 2.80
N LEU A 2 4.83 -5.98 3.06
CA LEU A 2 3.48 -5.39 2.89
C LEU A 2 3.15 -4.21 3.85
N SER A 3 3.72 -4.17 5.05
CA SER A 3 3.54 -3.01 5.94
C SER A 3 4.25 -1.75 5.41
N THR A 4 5.37 -1.92 4.69
CA THR A 4 6.14 -0.82 4.10
C THR A 4 5.39 -0.15 2.96
N THR A 5 4.62 -0.90 2.17
CA THR A 5 3.80 -0.34 1.09
C THR A 5 2.71 0.57 1.68
N ILE A 6 1.94 0.12 2.66
CA ILE A 6 0.88 0.94 3.29
C ILE A 6 1.43 2.25 3.87
N ILE A 7 2.60 2.21 4.52
CA ILE A 7 3.28 3.41 5.03
C ILE A 7 3.63 4.35 3.87
N LEU A 8 4.19 3.82 2.78
CA LEU A 8 4.57 4.59 1.60
C LEU A 8 3.36 5.24 0.92
N MET A 9 2.23 4.52 0.85
CA MET A 9 0.95 5.04 0.36
C MET A 9 0.42 6.17 1.25
N ALA A 10 0.39 5.97 2.57
CA ALA A 10 -0.11 6.95 3.52
C ALA A 10 0.73 8.24 3.52
N LEU A 11 2.06 8.10 3.51
CA LEU A 11 2.99 9.24 3.43
C LEU A 11 2.84 10.01 2.13
N SER A 12 2.70 9.30 1.01
CA SER A 12 2.50 9.94 -0.31
C SER A 12 1.17 10.69 -0.37
N THR A 13 0.12 10.15 0.25
CA THR A 13 -1.20 10.79 0.34
C THR A 13 -1.15 12.07 1.17
N LEU A 14 -0.46 12.03 2.31
CA LEU A 14 -0.25 13.20 3.16
C LEU A 14 0.61 14.26 2.47
N PHE A 15 1.65 13.84 1.75
CA PHE A 15 2.49 14.74 0.96
C PHE A 15 1.69 15.49 -0.12
N ILE A 16 0.77 14.79 -0.81
CA ILE A 16 -0.15 15.42 -1.78
C ILE A 16 -1.04 16.47 -1.09
N ALA A 17 -1.54 16.19 0.11
CA ALA A 17 -2.38 17.13 0.86
C ALA A 17 -1.65 18.43 1.21
N LEU A 18 -0.35 18.33 1.52
CA LEU A 18 0.50 19.45 1.92
C LEU A 18 1.22 20.12 0.73
N LEU A 19 0.96 19.66 -0.50
CA LEU A 19 1.67 20.16 -1.66
C LEU A 19 1.36 21.64 -1.92
N PRO A 20 2.40 22.48 -2.11
CA PRO A 20 2.23 23.88 -2.50
C PRO A 20 1.52 23.99 -3.85
N THR A 21 0.79 25.08 -4.06
CA THR A 21 0.06 25.30 -5.33
C THR A 21 1.03 25.66 -6.46
N TYR A 22 0.52 25.58 -7.70
CA TYR A 22 1.26 26.01 -8.89
C TYR A 22 1.73 27.48 -8.78
N GLU A 23 0.96 28.35 -8.15
CA GLU A 23 1.35 29.76 -7.94
C GLU A 23 2.58 29.91 -7.03
N GLN A 24 2.83 28.95 -6.13
CA GLN A 24 3.92 29.02 -5.15
C GLN A 24 5.24 28.45 -5.69
N ILE A 25 5.17 27.32 -6.43
CA ILE A 25 6.38 26.57 -6.86
C ILE A 25 6.43 26.30 -8.37
N GLY A 26 5.47 26.82 -9.14
CA GLY A 26 5.42 26.68 -10.59
C GLY A 26 5.34 25.24 -11.05
N VAL A 27 6.13 24.90 -12.08
CA VAL A 27 6.17 23.56 -12.69
C VAL A 27 6.56 22.44 -11.71
N TRP A 28 7.19 22.77 -10.58
CA TRP A 28 7.52 21.77 -9.56
C TRP A 28 6.28 21.18 -8.90
N ALA A 29 5.15 21.90 -8.81
CA ALA A 29 3.91 21.37 -8.25
C ALA A 29 3.43 20.12 -9.00
N PRO A 30 3.16 20.16 -10.32
CA PRO A 30 2.73 18.97 -11.05
C PRO A 30 3.80 17.86 -11.10
N ILE A 31 5.09 18.20 -11.11
CA ILE A 31 6.17 17.19 -11.07
C ILE A 31 6.16 16.42 -9.74
N LEU A 32 6.11 17.13 -8.61
CA LEU A 32 6.07 16.49 -7.29
C LEU A 32 4.78 15.70 -7.08
N LEU A 33 3.66 16.22 -7.57
CA LEU A 33 2.39 15.49 -7.59
C LEU A 33 2.50 14.19 -8.39
N LEU A 34 3.12 14.23 -9.57
CA LEU A 34 3.34 13.05 -10.41
C LEU A 34 4.21 12.02 -9.69
N VAL A 35 5.34 12.44 -9.10
CA VAL A 35 6.22 11.56 -8.34
C VAL A 35 5.47 10.91 -7.17
N ALA A 36 4.70 11.69 -6.40
CA ALA A 36 3.88 11.16 -5.31
C ALA A 36 2.84 10.14 -5.81
N ARG A 37 2.24 10.38 -6.99
CA ARG A 37 1.30 9.43 -7.61
C ARG A 37 1.97 8.16 -8.11
N MET A 38 3.18 8.25 -8.63
CA MET A 38 3.94 7.06 -9.02
C MET A 38 4.26 6.21 -7.78
N ILE A 39 4.75 6.83 -6.71
CA ILE A 39 5.05 6.15 -5.44
C ILE A 39 3.80 5.48 -4.87
N GLN A 40 2.67 6.19 -4.84
CA GLN A 40 1.39 5.65 -4.40
C GLN A 40 0.95 4.47 -5.27
N GLY A 41 1.06 4.58 -6.60
CA GLY A 41 0.68 3.53 -7.54
C GLY A 41 1.50 2.24 -7.39
N PHE A 42 2.82 2.35 -7.23
CA PHE A 42 3.68 1.18 -6.96
C PHE A 42 3.27 0.48 -5.67
N SER A 43 3.00 1.26 -4.62
CA SER A 43 2.55 0.72 -3.34
C SER A 43 1.22 -0.03 -3.47
N THR A 44 0.20 0.60 -4.06
CA THR A 44 -1.13 0.01 -4.19
C THR A 44 -1.08 -1.24 -5.07
N GLY A 45 -0.33 -1.25 -6.18
CA GLY A 45 -0.21 -2.41 -7.06
C GLY A 45 0.44 -3.63 -6.39
N GLY A 46 1.51 -3.42 -5.63
CA GLY A 46 2.17 -4.49 -4.88
C GLY A 46 1.31 -5.06 -3.75
N GLU A 47 0.62 -4.18 -3.01
CA GLU A 47 -0.27 -4.62 -1.93
C GLU A 47 -1.52 -5.36 -2.44
N TYR A 48 -2.15 -4.82 -3.49
CA TYR A 48 -3.37 -5.39 -4.08
C TYR A 48 -3.14 -6.79 -4.63
N SER A 49 -2.05 -6.97 -5.38
CA SER A 49 -1.67 -8.28 -5.94
C SER A 49 -1.33 -9.29 -4.85
N GLY A 50 -0.55 -8.90 -3.84
CA GLY A 50 -0.23 -9.77 -2.71
C GLY A 50 -1.46 -10.18 -1.88
N ALA A 51 -2.40 -9.26 -1.66
CA ALA A 51 -3.64 -9.54 -0.95
C ALA A 51 -4.55 -10.52 -1.73
N MET A 52 -4.62 -10.40 -3.06
CA MET A 52 -5.36 -11.35 -3.90
C MET A 52 -4.76 -12.75 -3.84
N VAL A 53 -3.42 -12.86 -3.90
CA VAL A 53 -2.71 -14.14 -3.76
C VAL A 53 -2.96 -14.74 -2.37
N TYR A 54 -2.83 -13.95 -1.30
CA TYR A 54 -3.11 -14.38 0.06
C TYR A 54 -4.53 -14.96 0.21
N ILE A 55 -5.54 -14.28 -0.32
CA ILE A 55 -6.92 -14.77 -0.29
C ILE A 55 -7.04 -16.05 -1.12
N ALA A 56 -6.40 -16.11 -2.28
CA ALA A 56 -6.45 -17.29 -3.15
C ALA A 56 -5.81 -18.53 -2.51
N GLU A 57 -4.75 -18.35 -1.73
CA GLU A 57 -4.00 -19.40 -1.03
C GLU A 57 -4.64 -19.80 0.30
N SER A 58 -5.17 -18.83 1.05
CA SER A 58 -5.71 -19.05 2.41
C SER A 58 -7.18 -19.49 2.41
N SER A 59 -7.90 -19.38 1.29
CA SER A 59 -9.34 -19.65 1.22
C SER A 59 -9.68 -21.09 0.83
N PRO A 60 -10.63 -21.75 1.51
CA PRO A 60 -11.19 -23.03 1.06
C PRO A 60 -11.87 -22.90 -0.32
N ASP A 61 -11.69 -23.90 -1.19
CA ASP A 61 -12.16 -23.89 -2.60
C ASP A 61 -13.60 -23.41 -2.79
N LYS A 62 -14.52 -23.81 -1.90
CA LYS A 62 -15.96 -23.45 -1.98
C LYS A 62 -16.29 -22.01 -1.55
N LYS A 63 -15.37 -21.28 -0.91
CA LYS A 63 -15.60 -19.93 -0.38
C LYS A 63 -14.67 -18.86 -0.97
N ARG A 64 -13.71 -19.26 -1.82
CA ARG A 64 -12.71 -18.37 -2.42
C ARG A 64 -13.31 -17.19 -3.18
N GLY A 65 -14.44 -17.38 -3.86
CA GLY A 65 -15.14 -16.29 -4.56
C GLY A 65 -15.74 -15.24 -3.61
N ILE A 66 -16.35 -15.67 -2.50
CA ILE A 66 -16.95 -14.76 -1.52
C ILE A 66 -15.83 -14.01 -0.77
N LEU A 67 -14.79 -14.71 -0.34
CA LEU A 67 -13.65 -14.10 0.35
C LEU A 67 -12.86 -13.15 -0.57
N GLY A 68 -12.66 -13.53 -1.84
CA GLY A 68 -12.04 -12.66 -2.85
C GLY A 68 -12.87 -11.41 -3.16
N SER A 69 -14.19 -11.54 -3.23
CA SER A 69 -15.07 -10.38 -3.46
C SER A 69 -15.04 -9.34 -2.33
N GLY A 70 -14.66 -9.73 -1.12
CA GLY A 70 -14.49 -8.80 0.00
C GLY A 70 -13.47 -7.69 -0.27
N LEU A 71 -12.42 -8.01 -1.04
CA LEU A 71 -11.37 -7.06 -1.40
C LEU A 71 -11.90 -5.98 -2.37
N GLU A 72 -12.67 -6.39 -3.38
CA GLU A 72 -13.33 -5.48 -4.32
C GLU A 72 -14.42 -4.64 -3.65
N ILE A 73 -15.21 -5.24 -2.75
CA ILE A 73 -16.21 -4.52 -1.94
C ILE A 73 -15.53 -3.42 -1.12
N GLY A 74 -14.39 -3.73 -0.49
CA GLY A 74 -13.57 -2.75 0.22
C GLY A 74 -13.16 -1.58 -0.67
N THR A 75 -12.57 -1.86 -1.83
CA THR A 75 -12.13 -0.86 -2.81
C THR A 75 -13.27 0.03 -3.29
N LEU A 76 -14.39 -0.57 -3.71
CA LEU A 76 -15.57 0.15 -4.19
C LEU A 76 -16.22 0.99 -3.09
N SER A 77 -16.33 0.45 -1.88
CA SER A 77 -16.86 1.20 -0.73
C SER A 77 -16.01 2.44 -0.42
N GLY A 78 -14.68 2.32 -0.53
CA GLY A 78 -13.74 3.44 -0.39
C GLY A 78 -13.96 4.52 -1.45
N TYR A 79 -14.15 4.13 -2.72
CA TYR A 79 -14.45 5.08 -3.78
C TYR A 79 -15.80 5.80 -3.58
N ILE A 80 -16.82 5.07 -3.14
CA ILE A 80 -18.13 5.67 -2.82
C ILE A 80 -17.98 6.67 -1.67
N ALA A 81 -17.31 6.30 -0.58
CA ALA A 81 -17.08 7.19 0.54
C ALA A 81 -16.31 8.45 0.13
N ALA A 82 -15.25 8.31 -0.66
CA ALA A 82 -14.50 9.44 -1.21
C ALA A 82 -15.37 10.35 -2.09
N SER A 83 -16.20 9.76 -2.96
CA SER A 83 -17.12 10.51 -3.83
C SER A 83 -18.18 11.27 -3.01
N VAL A 84 -18.72 10.67 -1.96
CA VAL A 84 -19.67 11.34 -1.04
C VAL A 84 -18.99 12.52 -0.34
N ILE A 85 -17.77 12.35 0.18
CA ILE A 85 -17.01 13.43 0.81
C ILE A 85 -16.80 14.59 -0.17
N VAL A 86 -16.32 14.31 -1.37
CA VAL A 86 -16.11 15.35 -2.40
C VAL A 86 -17.41 16.04 -2.75
N THR A 87 -18.52 15.28 -2.90
CA THR A 87 -19.84 15.85 -3.20
C THR A 87 -20.30 16.80 -2.10
N ILE A 88 -20.15 16.42 -0.82
CA ILE A 88 -20.47 17.28 0.31
C ILE A 88 -19.64 18.57 0.26
N LEU A 89 -18.33 18.46 -0.01
CA LEU A 89 -17.46 19.63 -0.12
C LEU A 89 -17.88 20.54 -1.28
N THR A 90 -18.24 19.99 -2.43
CA THR A 90 -18.74 20.76 -3.58
C THR A 90 -20.08 21.46 -3.29
N LEU A 91 -20.92 20.88 -2.43
CA LEU A 91 -22.18 21.53 -2.01
C LEU A 91 -21.97 22.64 -0.98
N LEU A 92 -20.91 22.56 -0.17
CA LEU A 92 -20.62 23.50 0.91
C LEU A 92 -19.68 24.64 0.52
N LEU A 93 -18.79 24.42 -0.45
CA LEU A 93 -17.76 25.35 -0.88
C LEU A 93 -18.08 25.94 -2.25
N THR A 94 -17.64 27.17 -2.49
CA THR A 94 -17.64 27.74 -3.84
C THR A 94 -16.53 27.12 -4.70
N ASP A 95 -16.61 27.25 -6.01
CA ASP A 95 -15.57 26.76 -6.94
C ASP A 95 -14.18 27.33 -6.61
N GLU A 96 -14.10 28.62 -6.28
CA GLU A 96 -12.85 29.26 -5.86
C GLU A 96 -12.28 28.68 -4.56
N GLN A 97 -13.15 28.39 -3.57
CA GLN A 97 -12.73 27.75 -2.32
C GLN A 97 -12.29 26.30 -2.54
N MET A 98 -12.98 25.56 -3.42
CA MET A 98 -12.62 24.21 -3.78
C MET A 98 -11.23 24.14 -4.45
N LEU A 99 -10.96 25.03 -5.40
CA LEU A 99 -9.69 25.10 -6.13
C LEU A 99 -8.53 25.60 -5.27
N SER A 100 -8.78 26.51 -4.33
CA SER A 100 -7.74 27.07 -3.47
C SER A 100 -7.30 26.12 -2.35
N TRP A 101 -8.24 25.48 -1.65
CA TRP A 101 -7.91 24.61 -0.51
C TRP A 101 -8.85 23.41 -0.31
N GLY A 102 -10.09 23.46 -0.78
CA GLY A 102 -11.08 22.40 -0.54
C GLY A 102 -10.64 21.02 -1.00
N TRP A 103 -9.91 20.94 -2.13
CA TRP A 103 -9.36 19.70 -2.66
C TRP A 103 -8.37 18.99 -1.71
N ARG A 104 -7.78 19.69 -0.72
CA ARG A 104 -6.85 19.08 0.25
C ARG A 104 -7.56 18.24 1.30
N ILE A 105 -8.81 18.56 1.61
CA ILE A 105 -9.55 17.95 2.73
C ILE A 105 -9.69 16.42 2.56
N PRO A 106 -10.07 15.87 1.39
CA PRO A 106 -10.16 14.42 1.21
C PRO A 106 -8.82 13.71 1.45
N PHE A 107 -7.70 14.32 1.02
CA PHE A 107 -6.36 13.77 1.24
C PHE A 107 -5.95 13.82 2.72
N LEU A 108 -6.33 14.87 3.44
CA LEU A 108 -6.11 14.96 4.89
C LEU A 108 -6.94 13.93 5.67
N ILE A 109 -8.18 13.67 5.25
CA ILE A 109 -9.03 12.62 5.83
C ILE A 109 -8.48 11.23 5.52
N ALA A 110 -7.85 11.04 4.35
CA ALA A 110 -7.24 9.77 4.01
C ALA A 110 -6.02 9.42 4.90
N ALA A 111 -5.35 10.41 5.51
CA ALA A 111 -4.21 10.17 6.39
C ALA A 111 -4.57 9.34 7.66
N PRO A 112 -5.54 9.72 8.52
CA PRO A 112 -5.94 8.90 9.65
C PRO A 112 -6.53 7.55 9.22
N ILE A 113 -7.24 7.48 8.09
CA ILE A 113 -7.73 6.21 7.54
C ILE A 113 -6.56 5.28 7.18
N GLY A 114 -5.51 5.83 6.55
CA GLY A 114 -4.28 5.10 6.27
C GLY A 114 -3.56 4.60 7.53
N LEU A 115 -3.56 5.40 8.60
CA LEU A 115 -3.02 4.98 9.91
C LEU A 115 -3.82 3.82 10.52
N VAL A 116 -5.16 3.87 10.44
CA VAL A 116 -6.02 2.75 10.86
C VAL A 116 -5.73 1.51 10.01
N GLY A 117 -5.60 1.66 8.69
CA GLY A 117 -5.20 0.58 7.80
C GLY A 117 -3.85 -0.04 8.18
N LEU A 118 -2.86 0.78 8.51
CA LEU A 118 -1.57 0.33 9.01
C LEU A 118 -1.69 -0.43 10.33
N TYR A 119 -2.50 0.07 11.27
CA TYR A 119 -2.74 -0.60 12.54
C TYR A 119 -3.35 -1.99 12.32
N LEU A 120 -4.40 -2.09 11.49
CA LEU A 120 -5.03 -3.36 11.14
C LEU A 120 -4.04 -4.32 10.47
N ARG A 121 -3.18 -3.81 9.57
CA ARG A 121 -2.18 -4.63 8.88
C ARG A 121 -1.16 -5.25 9.83
N ARG A 122 -0.73 -4.51 10.85
CA ARG A 122 0.24 -5.01 11.84
C ARG A 122 -0.31 -6.13 12.75
N HIS A 123 -1.63 -6.36 12.73
CA HIS A 123 -2.29 -7.40 13.52
C HIS A 123 -2.88 -8.53 12.65
N LEU A 124 -2.57 -8.55 11.35
CA LEU A 124 -2.90 -9.67 10.46
C LEU A 124 -1.73 -10.65 10.44
N ASP A 125 -1.99 -11.90 10.83
CA ASP A 125 -1.03 -13.00 10.76
C ASP A 125 -0.63 -13.28 9.30
N GLU A 126 0.62 -13.68 9.08
CA GLU A 126 1.14 -13.97 7.74
C GLU A 126 0.52 -15.26 7.16
N SER A 127 0.64 -15.46 5.84
CA SER A 127 0.10 -16.67 5.20
C SER A 127 0.86 -17.90 5.72
N PRO A 128 0.20 -19.03 5.99
CA PRO A 128 0.89 -20.27 6.41
C PRO A 128 1.97 -20.71 5.41
N ILE A 129 1.81 -20.42 4.11
CA ILE A 129 2.81 -20.70 3.08
C ILE A 129 4.03 -19.78 3.20
N PHE A 130 3.81 -18.52 3.60
CA PHE A 130 4.90 -17.57 3.81
C PHE A 130 5.68 -17.91 5.08
N GLU A 131 5.00 -18.34 6.14
CA GLU A 131 5.66 -18.87 7.35
C GLU A 131 6.49 -20.14 7.07
N GLU A 132 6.00 -21.04 6.20
CA GLU A 132 6.73 -22.23 5.78
C GLU A 132 7.95 -21.87 4.91
N MET A 133 7.82 -20.89 4.02
CA MET A 133 8.94 -20.38 3.21
C MET A 133 9.99 -19.64 4.04
N GLU A 134 9.59 -18.82 5.01
CA GLU A 134 10.51 -18.08 5.88
C GLU A 134 11.31 -19.05 6.76
N LYS A 135 10.65 -20.07 7.33
CA LYS A 135 11.34 -21.16 8.06
C LYS A 135 12.30 -21.93 7.16
N ALA A 136 11.90 -22.25 5.92
CA ALA A 136 12.78 -22.93 4.98
C ALA A 136 13.98 -22.06 4.58
N GLN A 137 13.82 -20.74 4.53
CA GLN A 137 14.88 -19.79 4.21
C GLN A 137 15.84 -19.59 5.39
N GLU A 138 15.33 -19.52 6.63
CA GLU A 138 16.15 -19.54 7.86
C GLU A 138 16.94 -20.85 8.01
N GLU A 139 16.33 -22.01 7.73
CA GLU A 139 17.02 -23.31 7.70
C GLU A 139 18.08 -23.41 6.58
N SER A 140 17.89 -22.68 5.49
CA SER A 140 18.85 -22.59 4.38
C SER A 140 20.03 -21.67 4.71
N GLU A 141 19.79 -20.54 5.37
CA GLU A 141 20.84 -19.61 5.83
C GLU A 141 21.70 -20.24 6.96
N ASP A 142 21.11 -21.05 7.85
CA ASP A 142 21.87 -21.84 8.83
C ASP A 142 22.72 -22.96 8.18
N ASN A 143 22.31 -23.47 7.01
CA ASN A 143 23.08 -24.43 6.20
C ASN A 143 24.11 -23.78 5.26
N GLU A 144 24.02 -22.48 4.99
CA GLU A 144 24.97 -21.73 4.14
C GLU A 144 26.20 -21.22 4.91
N GLN A 145 26.44 -21.71 6.13
CA GLN A 145 27.76 -21.63 6.78
C GLN A 145 28.81 -22.60 6.20
N PHE A 146 28.59 -23.16 5.00
CA PHE A 146 29.71 -23.71 4.23
C PHE A 146 30.55 -22.56 3.67
N SER A 147 31.54 -22.16 4.46
CA SER A 147 32.58 -21.20 4.11
C SER A 147 33.16 -21.54 2.73
N PHE A 148 33.41 -20.52 1.89
CA PHE A 148 34.11 -20.67 0.61
C PHE A 148 35.44 -21.46 0.73
N MET A 149 36.03 -21.50 1.94
CA MET A 149 37.20 -22.31 2.26
C MET A 149 36.95 -23.83 2.25
N ASP A 150 35.72 -24.30 2.51
CA ASP A 150 35.36 -25.72 2.48
C ASP A 150 35.17 -26.24 1.06
N ILE A 151 34.63 -25.41 0.16
CA ILE A 151 34.50 -25.72 -1.28
C ILE A 151 35.89 -25.85 -1.94
N LEU A 152 36.84 -24.97 -1.59
CA LEU A 152 38.21 -25.03 -2.12
C LEU A 152 38.99 -26.26 -1.62
N LYS A 153 38.63 -26.79 -0.45
CA LYS A 153 39.29 -27.95 0.18
C LYS A 153 38.83 -29.29 -0.41
N TYR A 154 37.59 -29.37 -0.90
CA TYR A 154 37.01 -30.59 -1.45
C TYR A 154 37.23 -30.78 -2.95
N HIS A 155 37.49 -29.72 -3.71
CA HIS A 155 37.71 -29.83 -5.17
C HIS A 155 39.16 -30.19 -5.56
N LYS A 156 40.06 -30.34 -4.59
CA LYS A 156 41.44 -30.80 -4.83
C LYS A 156 41.58 -32.28 -4.47
N LYS A 157 40.91 -33.15 -5.23
CA LYS A 157 41.25 -34.56 -5.32
C LYS A 157 41.13 -35.05 -6.75
#